data_AF-Q3TEK1-F1
#
_entry.id   AF-Q3TEK1-F1
#
_cell.length_a   1.000
_cell.length_b   1.000
_cell.length_c   1.000
_cell.angle_alpha   90.00
_cell.angle_beta   90.00
_cell.angle_gamma   90.00
#
_symmetry.space_group_name_H-M   'P 1'
#
loop_
_entity.id
_entity.type
_entity.pdbx_description
1 polymer ?
#
loop_
_entity_poly.entity_id
_entity_poly.type
_entity_poly.pdbx_seq_one_letter_code
_entity_poly.pdbx_strand_id
1 'polypeptide(L)'
;MSQSLALAKKPNIVIATPGRLIDHLENTKGFNLRALKYLVMDEADRILNMDFETEVDKILKVIPRDRKTFLFSATMTKKVQKLQRAALKNPVKCAVSSKYQTVEKLQQYYLFIPSKFKDTYLVYILNELAGNSFMIFCSTCNNTQRTALLLRNLGFTAIPLHGQMSQSKRLGSLNKFKAKARSILLATDVASRGLDIPHVDVVVNFDIPTHSKDYIHRVGRTARAGRSGKAITFVTQYDVELFQRIEHLIGKKLPVFPTQDEEVMMLTERVNEAQRFARMELREHGEKKKRKREDAGDDDDKEGAIGVRNKVAGGKMKKRKGR
;
A
#
# COMPACT_ATOMS: atom_id res chain seq x y z
N MET A 1 20.34 -3.86 -7.66
CA MET A 1 21.57 -4.60 -7.31
C MET A 1 21.58 -5.20 -5.89
N SER A 2 21.08 -4.54 -4.84
CA SER A 2 21.20 -5.08 -3.47
C SER A 2 20.46 -6.41 -3.19
N GLN A 3 19.26 -6.61 -3.76
CA GLN A 3 18.47 -7.83 -3.53
C GLN A 3 19.08 -9.07 -4.19
N SER A 4 19.56 -8.96 -5.43
CA SER A 4 20.22 -10.06 -6.14
C SER A 4 21.47 -10.55 -5.42
N LEU A 5 22.25 -9.61 -4.83
CA LEU A 5 23.40 -9.95 -3.98
C LEU A 5 22.98 -10.68 -2.69
N ALA A 6 21.87 -10.29 -2.08
CA ALA A 6 21.34 -11.00 -0.91
C ALA A 6 20.87 -12.41 -1.26
N LEU A 7 20.20 -12.60 -2.41
CA LEU A 7 19.78 -13.91 -2.89
C LEU A 7 20.96 -14.81 -3.26
N ALA A 8 22.05 -14.24 -3.79
CA ALA A 8 23.28 -14.97 -4.09
C ALA A 8 23.93 -15.61 -2.85
N LYS A 9 23.66 -15.07 -1.64
CA LYS A 9 24.07 -15.67 -0.36
C LYS A 9 23.25 -16.90 0.04
N LYS A 10 22.31 -17.35 -0.80
CA LYS A 10 21.47 -18.55 -0.59
C LYS A 10 20.74 -18.53 0.76
N PRO A 11 19.90 -17.52 1.03
CA PRO A 11 19.16 -17.45 2.29
C PRO A 11 18.21 -18.64 2.45
N ASN A 12 18.04 -19.13 3.69
CA ASN A 12 17.12 -20.23 3.99
C ASN A 12 15.64 -19.82 3.90
N ILE A 13 15.35 -18.53 4.12
CA ILE A 13 13.99 -17.98 4.11
C ILE A 13 13.96 -16.78 3.15
N VAL A 14 12.99 -16.81 2.23
CA VAL A 14 12.73 -15.71 1.29
C VAL A 14 11.29 -15.26 1.47
N ILE A 15 11.10 -13.96 1.76
CA ILE A 15 9.80 -13.32 1.86
C ILE A 15 9.68 -12.34 0.69
N ALA A 16 8.68 -12.51 -0.16
CA ALA A 16 8.51 -11.70 -1.36
C ALA A 16 7.04 -11.58 -1.78
N THR A 17 6.71 -10.51 -2.48
CA THR A 17 5.46 -10.42 -3.24
C THR A 17 5.59 -11.23 -4.55
N PRO A 18 4.49 -11.78 -5.09
CA PRO A 18 4.55 -12.66 -6.27
C PRO A 18 5.29 -12.04 -7.47
N GLY A 19 4.95 -10.80 -7.83
CA GLY A 19 5.60 -10.11 -8.96
C GLY A 19 7.10 -9.93 -8.77
N ARG A 20 7.56 -9.59 -7.55
CA ARG A 20 8.99 -9.41 -7.29
C ARG A 20 9.73 -10.74 -7.26
N LEU A 21 9.08 -11.81 -6.79
CA LEU A 21 9.66 -13.15 -6.79
C LEU A 21 9.83 -13.68 -8.22
N ILE A 22 8.83 -13.48 -9.09
CA ILE A 22 8.90 -13.84 -10.52
C ILE A 22 10.02 -13.07 -11.22
N ASP A 23 10.12 -11.75 -11.02
CA ASP A 23 11.21 -10.95 -11.57
C ASP A 23 12.59 -11.52 -11.20
N HIS A 24 12.77 -11.94 -9.94
CA HIS A 24 14.02 -12.58 -9.53
C HIS A 24 14.22 -13.98 -10.14
N LEU A 25 13.17 -14.78 -10.29
CA LEU A 25 13.25 -16.10 -10.94
C LEU A 25 13.60 -16.01 -12.43
N GLU A 26 13.11 -14.97 -13.12
CA GLU A 26 13.34 -14.76 -14.56
C GLU A 26 14.67 -14.03 -14.82
N ASN A 27 15.00 -13.00 -14.03
CA ASN A 27 16.08 -12.06 -14.36
C ASN A 27 17.33 -12.15 -13.44
N THR A 28 17.28 -12.90 -12.32
CA THR A 28 18.46 -13.03 -11.43
C THR A 28 19.24 -14.31 -11.69
N LYS A 29 20.42 -14.16 -12.30
CA LYS A 29 21.31 -15.28 -12.62
C LYS A 29 21.60 -16.15 -11.40
N GLY A 30 21.36 -17.45 -11.52
CA GLY A 30 21.64 -18.45 -10.49
C GLY A 30 20.60 -18.57 -9.38
N PHE A 31 19.61 -17.66 -9.31
CA PHE A 31 18.51 -17.79 -8.36
C PHE A 31 17.51 -18.84 -8.84
N ASN A 32 17.16 -19.80 -7.97
CA ASN A 32 16.14 -20.79 -8.23
C ASN A 32 15.56 -21.33 -6.91
N LEU A 33 14.40 -21.98 -6.99
CA LEU A 33 13.70 -22.54 -5.84
C LEU A 33 13.63 -24.08 -5.87
N ARG A 34 14.55 -24.75 -6.57
CA ARG A 34 14.52 -26.21 -6.76
C ARG A 34 14.64 -27.00 -5.45
N ALA A 35 15.24 -26.41 -4.41
CA ALA A 35 15.40 -27.02 -3.09
C ALA A 35 14.31 -26.60 -2.07
N LEU A 36 13.24 -25.93 -2.52
CA LEU A 36 12.18 -25.43 -1.64
C LEU A 36 11.40 -26.59 -1.00
N LYS A 37 11.47 -26.69 0.33
CA LYS A 37 10.71 -27.68 1.12
C LYS A 37 9.40 -27.13 1.70
N TYR A 38 9.30 -25.81 1.84
CA TYR A 38 8.20 -25.12 2.49
C TYR A 38 7.72 -23.94 1.66
N LEU A 39 6.42 -23.88 1.39
CA LEU A 39 5.75 -22.72 0.80
C LEU A 39 4.75 -22.17 1.82
N VAL A 40 4.85 -20.88 2.12
CA VAL A 40 3.87 -20.18 2.95
C VAL A 40 3.22 -19.09 2.12
N MET A 41 1.89 -19.14 2.00
CA MET A 41 1.09 -18.09 1.38
C MET A 41 0.25 -17.45 2.47
N ASP A 42 0.58 -16.21 2.82
CA ASP A 42 -0.17 -15.41 3.78
C ASP A 42 -1.04 -14.36 3.06
N GLU A 43 -2.18 -14.00 3.67
CA GLU A 43 -3.21 -13.14 3.07
C GLU A 43 -3.60 -13.57 1.63
N ALA A 44 -3.80 -14.87 1.37
CA ALA A 44 -3.96 -15.42 0.02
C ALA A 44 -5.13 -14.83 -0.80
N ASP A 45 -6.21 -14.42 -0.12
CA ASP A 45 -7.33 -13.68 -0.71
C ASP A 45 -6.89 -12.36 -1.32
N ARG A 46 -5.91 -11.69 -0.71
CA ARG A 46 -5.39 -10.42 -1.22
C ARG A 46 -4.41 -10.59 -2.35
N ILE A 47 -3.57 -11.61 -2.27
CA ILE A 47 -2.67 -11.98 -3.37
C ILE A 47 -3.47 -12.09 -4.68
N LEU A 48 -4.64 -12.74 -4.62
CA LEU A 48 -5.50 -12.97 -5.78
C LEU A 48 -6.42 -11.79 -6.15
N ASN A 49 -6.64 -10.84 -5.25
CA ASN A 49 -7.40 -9.61 -5.54
C ASN A 49 -6.54 -8.52 -6.19
N MET A 50 -5.22 -8.56 -6.02
CA MET A 50 -4.27 -7.65 -6.69
C MET A 50 -3.93 -8.11 -8.11
N ASP A 51 -4.71 -9.05 -8.65
CA ASP A 51 -4.52 -9.69 -9.95
C ASP A 51 -3.15 -10.37 -10.15
N PHE A 52 -2.48 -10.76 -9.06
CA PHE A 52 -1.25 -11.56 -9.13
C PHE A 52 -1.49 -13.06 -9.42
N GLU A 53 -2.67 -13.42 -9.93
CA GLU A 53 -3.04 -14.83 -10.20
C GLU A 53 -2.04 -15.46 -11.19
N THR A 54 -1.68 -14.72 -12.24
CA THR A 54 -0.74 -15.16 -13.26
C THR A 54 0.66 -15.41 -12.69
N GLU A 55 1.15 -14.51 -11.85
CA GLU A 55 2.45 -14.60 -11.20
C GLU A 55 2.49 -15.77 -10.21
N VAL A 56 1.43 -15.97 -9.42
CA VAL A 56 1.31 -17.11 -8.52
C VAL A 56 1.31 -18.42 -9.30
N ASP A 57 0.54 -18.51 -10.37
CA ASP A 57 0.52 -19.71 -11.23
C ASP A 57 1.89 -20.00 -11.83
N LYS A 58 2.62 -18.98 -12.28
CA LYS A 58 4.01 -19.15 -12.75
C LYS A 58 4.93 -19.67 -11.63
N ILE A 59 4.84 -19.12 -10.42
CA ILE A 59 5.64 -19.58 -9.26
C ILE A 59 5.34 -21.06 -8.97
N LEU A 60 4.06 -21.43 -8.89
CA LEU A 60 3.64 -22.80 -8.59
C LEU A 60 4.12 -23.83 -9.61
N LYS A 61 4.35 -23.42 -10.87
CA LYS A 61 4.88 -24.28 -11.94
C LYS A 61 6.37 -24.57 -11.81
N VAL A 62 7.16 -23.63 -11.26
CA VAL A 62 8.63 -23.76 -11.21
C VAL A 62 9.14 -24.32 -9.88
N ILE A 63 8.35 -24.28 -8.82
CA ILE A 63 8.72 -24.83 -7.51
C ILE A 63 8.46 -26.35 -7.42
N PRO A 64 9.19 -27.09 -6.57
CA PRO A 64 9.00 -28.52 -6.37
C PRO A 64 7.57 -28.89 -5.97
N ARG A 65 7.06 -30.01 -6.50
CA ARG A 65 5.75 -30.57 -6.12
C ARG A 65 5.77 -31.20 -4.73
N ASP A 66 6.88 -31.86 -4.37
CA ASP A 66 7.07 -32.42 -3.05
C ASP A 66 7.54 -31.32 -2.08
N ARG A 67 6.57 -30.68 -1.43
CA ARG A 67 6.78 -29.61 -0.47
C ARG A 67 5.62 -29.56 0.53
N LYS A 68 5.88 -29.00 1.71
CA LYS A 68 4.84 -28.63 2.67
C LYS A 68 4.32 -27.23 2.35
N THR A 69 3.03 -27.10 2.09
CA THR A 69 2.41 -25.81 1.79
C THR A 69 1.49 -25.40 2.94
N PHE A 70 1.62 -24.15 3.39
CA PHE A 70 0.72 -23.50 4.33
C PHE A 70 0.01 -22.35 3.60
N LEU A 71 -1.32 -22.31 3.67
CA LEU A 71 -2.14 -21.26 3.08
C LEU A 71 -2.96 -20.61 4.19
N PHE A 72 -2.73 -19.33 4.41
CA PHE A 72 -3.47 -18.50 5.34
C PHE A 72 -4.27 -17.46 4.55
N SER A 73 -5.55 -17.33 4.90
CA SER A 73 -6.42 -16.35 4.30
C SER A 73 -7.51 -15.95 5.28
N ALA A 74 -7.85 -14.67 5.29
CA ALA A 74 -8.96 -14.19 6.08
C ALA A 74 -10.32 -14.53 5.44
N THR A 75 -10.36 -14.76 4.12
CA THR A 75 -11.61 -14.90 3.38
C THR A 75 -11.56 -16.01 2.34
N MET A 76 -12.58 -16.87 2.31
CA MET A 76 -12.66 -17.98 1.35
C MET A 76 -13.41 -17.56 0.08
N THR A 77 -12.70 -16.99 -0.89
CA THR A 77 -13.25 -16.64 -2.21
C THR A 77 -13.16 -17.81 -3.19
N LYS A 78 -13.90 -17.77 -4.31
CA LYS A 78 -13.76 -18.77 -5.38
C LYS A 78 -12.32 -18.87 -5.90
N LYS A 79 -11.63 -17.72 -6.04
CA LYS A 79 -10.21 -17.65 -6.41
C LYS A 79 -9.33 -18.35 -5.37
N VAL A 80 -9.54 -18.10 -4.08
CA VAL A 80 -8.78 -18.78 -2.99
C VAL A 80 -9.05 -20.28 -2.98
N GLN A 81 -10.29 -20.72 -3.21
CA GLN A 81 -10.61 -22.14 -3.33
C GLN A 81 -9.88 -22.81 -4.50
N LYS A 82 -9.78 -22.13 -5.65
CA LYS A 82 -9.01 -22.60 -6.80
C LYS A 82 -7.52 -22.70 -6.46
N LEU A 83 -6.95 -21.67 -5.83
CA LEU A 83 -5.57 -21.69 -5.35
C LEU A 83 -5.31 -22.81 -4.32
N GLN A 84 -6.24 -23.02 -3.39
CA GLN A 84 -6.16 -24.09 -2.40
C GLN A 84 -6.02 -25.45 -3.10
N ARG A 85 -6.85 -25.73 -4.12
CA ARG A 85 -6.79 -26.98 -4.89
C ARG A 85 -5.50 -27.13 -5.69
N ALA A 86 -4.97 -26.02 -6.21
CA ALA A 86 -3.75 -26.04 -7.01
C ALA A 86 -2.46 -26.16 -6.17
N ALA A 87 -2.44 -25.58 -4.97
CA ALA A 87 -1.22 -25.42 -4.17
C ALA A 87 -1.06 -26.39 -3.00
N LEU A 88 -2.15 -27.02 -2.53
CA LEU A 88 -2.17 -27.93 -1.37
C LEU A 88 -2.47 -29.37 -1.77
N LYS A 89 -1.92 -30.34 -1.02
CA LYS A 89 -2.20 -31.77 -1.13
C LYS A 89 -2.72 -32.27 0.22
N ASN A 90 -3.95 -32.79 0.25
CA ASN A 90 -4.64 -33.28 1.46
C ASN A 90 -4.47 -32.36 2.70
N PRO A 91 -4.86 -31.07 2.64
CA PRO A 91 -4.62 -30.14 3.72
C PRO A 91 -5.53 -30.38 4.93
N VAL A 92 -4.98 -30.22 6.13
CA VAL A 92 -5.79 -30.00 7.34
C VAL A 92 -6.43 -28.62 7.24
N LYS A 93 -7.75 -28.55 7.40
CA LYS A 93 -8.51 -27.30 7.30
C LYS A 93 -8.90 -26.80 8.68
N CYS A 94 -8.37 -25.65 9.07
CA CYS A 94 -8.79 -24.91 10.26
C CYS A 94 -9.57 -23.66 9.80
N ALA A 95 -10.82 -23.49 10.26
CA ALA A 95 -11.66 -22.34 9.92
C ALA A 95 -12.39 -21.84 11.17
N VAL A 96 -12.36 -20.52 11.42
CA VAL A 96 -12.84 -19.93 12.69
C VAL A 96 -14.23 -19.28 12.57
N SER A 97 -14.74 -19.02 11.37
CA SER A 97 -16.16 -18.70 11.07
C SER A 97 -16.30 -18.52 9.56
N SER A 98 -17.47 -18.84 8.99
CA SER A 98 -17.76 -18.73 7.55
C SER A 98 -18.36 -17.38 7.14
N LYS A 99 -18.80 -16.56 8.10
CA LYS A 99 -19.39 -15.24 7.84
C LYS A 99 -18.31 -14.16 7.91
N TYR A 100 -18.36 -13.22 6.98
CA TYR A 100 -17.55 -12.00 6.98
C TYR A 100 -17.97 -11.10 8.14
N GLN A 101 -17.56 -11.46 9.36
CA GLN A 101 -17.93 -10.76 10.58
C GLN A 101 -16.79 -9.88 11.04
N THR A 102 -17.16 -8.70 11.51
CA THR A 102 -16.27 -7.82 12.26
C THR A 102 -16.22 -8.29 13.72
N VAL A 103 -15.13 -7.95 14.42
CA VAL A 103 -14.97 -8.31 15.84
C VAL A 103 -16.12 -7.72 16.65
N GLU A 104 -16.73 -8.48 17.56
CA GLU A 104 -17.91 -8.03 18.32
C GLU A 104 -17.69 -6.72 19.09
N LYS A 105 -16.48 -6.54 19.67
CA LYS A 105 -16.10 -5.33 20.42
C LYS A 105 -15.76 -4.12 19.53
N LEU A 106 -15.88 -4.25 18.20
CA LEU A 106 -15.62 -3.17 17.26
C LEU A 106 -16.87 -2.31 17.06
N GLN A 107 -16.83 -1.09 17.59
CA GLN A 107 -17.84 -0.07 17.33
C GLN A 107 -17.62 0.52 15.93
N GLN A 108 -18.62 0.40 15.07
CA GLN A 108 -18.56 0.83 13.67
C GLN A 108 -19.61 1.90 13.43
N TYR A 109 -19.18 3.00 12.83
CA TYR A 109 -20.03 4.13 12.50
C TYR A 109 -19.79 4.56 11.06
N TYR A 110 -20.79 5.22 10.50
CA TYR A 110 -20.63 5.99 9.26
C TYR A 110 -20.92 7.47 9.51
N LEU A 111 -20.41 8.31 8.62
CA LEU A 111 -20.65 9.75 8.64
C LEU A 111 -20.97 10.18 7.22
N PHE A 112 -22.22 10.57 6.97
CA PHE A 112 -22.68 10.98 5.65
C PHE A 112 -22.54 12.49 5.48
N ILE A 113 -21.58 12.90 4.67
CA ILE A 113 -21.18 14.31 4.54
C ILE A 113 -20.87 14.70 3.10
N PRO A 114 -21.10 15.96 2.71
CA PRO A 114 -20.63 16.46 1.42
C PRO A 114 -19.12 16.33 1.28
N SER A 115 -18.65 15.88 0.11
CA SER A 115 -17.22 15.66 -0.14
C SER A 115 -16.32 16.87 0.19
N LYS A 116 -16.82 18.10 0.07
CA LYS A 116 -16.07 19.32 0.36
C LYS A 116 -15.68 19.47 1.84
N PHE A 117 -16.45 18.87 2.75
CA PHE A 117 -16.26 19.01 4.20
C PHE A 117 -15.46 17.85 4.83
N LYS A 118 -15.00 16.87 4.05
CA LYS A 118 -14.27 15.71 4.59
C LYS A 118 -13.09 16.08 5.47
N ASP A 119 -12.27 17.05 5.06
CA ASP A 119 -11.13 17.48 5.86
C ASP A 119 -11.57 18.15 7.18
N THR A 120 -12.67 18.92 7.15
CA THR A 120 -13.21 19.59 8.34
C THR A 120 -13.71 18.58 9.37
N TYR A 121 -14.52 17.61 8.92
CA TYR A 121 -14.99 16.53 9.78
C TYR A 121 -13.86 15.63 10.29
N LEU A 122 -12.81 15.41 9.47
CA LEU A 122 -11.63 14.69 9.93
C LEU A 122 -10.96 15.42 11.10
N VAL A 123 -10.76 16.74 10.97
CA VAL A 123 -10.12 17.55 12.02
C VAL A 123 -10.98 17.58 13.28
N TYR A 124 -12.31 17.73 13.15
CA TYR A 124 -13.24 17.64 14.27
C TYR A 124 -13.10 16.30 15.01
N ILE A 125 -13.14 15.17 14.30
CA ILE A 125 -13.01 13.83 14.90
C ILE A 125 -11.65 13.64 15.58
N LEU A 126 -10.57 14.16 15.00
CA LEU A 126 -9.24 14.07 15.60
C LEU A 126 -9.12 14.89 16.88
N ASN A 127 -9.82 16.02 16.99
CA ASN A 127 -9.91 16.80 18.22
C ASN A 127 -10.76 16.11 19.28
N GLU A 128 -11.95 15.64 18.89
CA GLU A 128 -12.90 15.03 19.84
C GLU A 128 -12.39 13.71 20.41
N LEU A 129 -11.64 12.96 19.61
CA LEU A 129 -11.01 11.72 20.01
C LEU A 129 -9.50 11.91 20.30
N ALA A 130 -9.09 13.11 20.72
CA ALA A 130 -7.70 13.40 21.06
C ALA A 130 -7.14 12.41 22.11
N GLY A 131 -5.84 12.13 22.00
CA GLY A 131 -5.16 11.13 22.83
C GLY A 131 -5.21 9.69 22.27
N ASN A 132 -6.13 9.39 21.35
CA ASN A 132 -6.16 8.10 20.66
C ASN A 132 -5.10 8.00 19.56
N SER A 133 -4.71 6.77 19.23
CA SER A 133 -3.96 6.46 18.02
C SER A 133 -4.88 6.21 16.83
N PHE A 134 -4.58 6.82 15.69
CA PHE A 134 -5.40 6.79 14.49
C PHE A 134 -4.70 6.12 13.32
N MET A 135 -5.45 5.29 12.60
CA MET A 135 -5.10 4.85 11.25
C MET A 135 -6.15 5.36 10.26
N ILE A 136 -5.73 6.24 9.35
CA ILE A 136 -6.59 6.89 8.37
C ILE A 136 -6.31 6.31 6.99
N PHE A 137 -7.32 5.76 6.34
CA PHE A 137 -7.19 5.19 5.00
C PHE A 137 -7.64 6.17 3.91
N CYS A 138 -6.74 6.46 2.98
CA CYS A 138 -6.98 7.26 1.79
C CYS A 138 -6.85 6.39 0.52
N SER A 139 -7.59 6.73 -0.53
CA SER A 139 -7.60 5.97 -1.79
C SER A 139 -6.31 6.16 -2.61
N THR A 140 -5.69 7.34 -2.54
CA THR A 140 -4.51 7.68 -3.37
C THR A 140 -3.29 8.08 -2.55
N CYS A 141 -2.10 7.87 -3.13
CA CYS A 141 -0.83 8.31 -2.54
C CYS A 141 -0.81 9.84 -2.36
N ASN A 142 -1.31 10.58 -3.36
CA ASN A 142 -1.38 12.03 -3.31
C ASN A 142 -2.30 12.52 -2.19
N ASN A 143 -3.49 11.92 -2.02
CA ASN A 143 -4.39 12.31 -0.95
C ASN A 143 -3.82 11.98 0.44
N THR A 144 -3.09 10.87 0.57
CA THR A 144 -2.36 10.53 1.81
C THR A 144 -1.35 11.62 2.18
N GLN A 145 -0.54 12.05 1.20
CA GLN A 145 0.47 13.09 1.41
C GLN A 145 -0.17 14.46 1.69
N ARG A 146 -1.17 14.86 0.90
CA ARG A 146 -1.92 16.12 1.04
C ARG A 146 -2.53 16.24 2.43
N THR A 147 -3.24 15.20 2.85
CA THR A 147 -3.95 15.19 4.14
C THR A 147 -2.94 15.22 5.29
N ALA A 148 -1.80 14.54 5.16
CA ALA A 148 -0.74 14.61 6.16
C ALA A 148 -0.15 16.03 6.31
N LEU A 149 0.04 16.76 5.20
CA LEU A 149 0.53 18.15 5.23
C LEU A 149 -0.51 19.09 5.85
N LEU A 150 -1.78 18.96 5.46
CA LEU A 150 -2.89 19.71 6.03
C LEU A 150 -2.95 19.52 7.55
N LEU A 151 -2.93 18.27 8.01
CA LEU A 151 -3.00 17.94 9.44
C LEU A 151 -1.80 18.50 10.21
N ARG A 152 -0.58 18.42 9.65
CA ARG A 152 0.61 19.02 10.27
C ARG A 152 0.53 20.54 10.37
N ASN A 153 0.00 21.21 9.35
CA ASN A 153 -0.21 22.66 9.38
C ASN A 153 -1.21 23.08 10.48
N LEU A 154 -2.14 22.19 10.83
CA LEU A 154 -3.08 22.38 11.93
C LEU A 154 -2.53 21.94 13.30
N GLY A 155 -1.28 21.46 13.37
CA GLY A 155 -0.61 21.05 14.61
C GLY A 155 -0.68 19.54 14.91
N PHE A 156 -1.34 18.74 14.08
CA PHE A 156 -1.43 17.30 14.30
C PHE A 156 -0.16 16.55 13.90
N THR A 157 0.13 15.49 14.64
CA THR A 157 1.30 14.65 14.43
C THR A 157 1.04 13.53 13.41
N ALA A 158 0.73 13.92 12.18
CA ALA A 158 0.40 13.00 11.08
C ALA A 158 1.64 12.46 10.32
N ILE A 159 1.66 11.17 9.97
CA ILE A 159 2.65 10.57 9.06
C ILE A 159 1.97 9.86 7.89
N PRO A 160 2.37 10.14 6.63
CA PRO A 160 1.90 9.40 5.47
C PRO A 160 2.70 8.09 5.27
N LEU A 161 2.02 7.06 4.80
CA LEU A 161 2.57 5.75 4.44
C LEU A 161 1.92 5.29 3.13
N HIS A 162 2.60 5.51 2.00
CA HIS A 162 2.06 5.21 0.68
C HIS A 162 3.09 4.54 -0.25
N GLY A 163 2.64 3.95 -1.36
CA GLY A 163 3.46 3.11 -2.23
C GLY A 163 4.60 3.84 -2.97
N GLN A 164 4.45 5.15 -3.20
CA GLN A 164 5.49 5.98 -3.83
C GLN A 164 6.65 6.37 -2.88
N MET A 165 6.58 6.02 -1.60
CA MET A 165 7.69 6.24 -0.65
C MET A 165 8.78 5.18 -0.82
N SER A 166 10.04 5.58 -0.65
CA SER A 166 11.13 4.59 -0.57
C SER A 166 10.93 3.68 0.64
N GLN A 167 11.43 2.44 0.55
CA GLN A 167 11.30 1.47 1.64
C GLN A 167 11.90 2.00 2.95
N SER A 168 13.04 2.70 2.91
CA SER A 168 13.66 3.35 4.07
C SER A 168 12.75 4.39 4.71
N LYS A 169 12.08 5.22 3.90
CA LYS A 169 11.12 6.22 4.40
C LYS A 169 9.86 5.58 4.97
N ARG A 170 9.37 4.48 4.39
CA ARG A 170 8.24 3.69 4.91
C ARG A 170 8.57 3.12 6.29
N LEU A 171 9.74 2.49 6.44
CA LEU A 171 10.21 1.93 7.72
C LEU A 171 10.43 3.03 8.76
N GLY A 172 11.07 4.14 8.39
CA GLY A 172 11.25 5.28 9.31
C GLY A 172 9.94 5.90 9.78
N SER A 173 8.96 6.00 8.89
CA SER A 173 7.60 6.46 9.21
C SER A 173 6.89 5.51 10.18
N LEU A 174 6.96 4.20 9.90
CA LEU A 174 6.39 3.17 10.74
C LEU A 174 7.04 3.15 12.13
N ASN A 175 8.37 3.28 12.21
CA ASN A 175 9.10 3.29 13.48
C ASN A 175 8.71 4.50 14.34
N LYS A 176 8.55 5.68 13.74
CA LYS A 176 8.05 6.88 14.46
C LYS A 176 6.64 6.68 15.01
N PHE A 177 5.78 5.99 14.26
CA PHE A 177 4.43 5.63 14.73
C PHE A 177 4.47 4.59 15.85
N LYS A 178 5.25 3.51 15.69
CA LYS A 178 5.45 2.47 16.73
C LYS A 178 6.00 3.03 18.03
N ALA A 179 6.92 4.00 17.96
CA ALA A 179 7.49 4.68 19.11
C ALA A 179 6.50 5.67 19.78
N LYS A 180 5.26 5.77 19.31
CA LYS A 180 4.23 6.73 19.77
C LYS A 180 4.64 8.20 19.66
N ALA A 181 5.72 8.52 18.95
CA ALA A 181 6.14 9.90 18.67
C ALA A 181 5.15 10.65 17.77
N ARG A 182 4.29 9.91 17.07
CA ARG A 182 3.24 10.42 16.18
C ARG A 182 2.00 9.56 16.38
N SER A 183 0.83 10.17 16.58
CA SER A 183 -0.40 9.44 16.91
C SER A 183 -1.26 9.12 15.68
N ILE A 184 -0.98 9.71 14.51
CA ILE A 184 -1.82 9.58 13.31
C ILE A 184 -1.00 9.01 12.14
N LEU A 185 -1.43 7.85 11.63
CA LEU A 185 -0.88 7.21 10.44
C LEU A 185 -1.87 7.28 9.28
N LEU A 186 -1.52 7.97 8.20
CA LEU A 186 -2.30 7.99 6.97
C LEU A 186 -1.73 6.97 6.00
N ALA A 187 -2.56 6.08 5.46
CA ALA A 187 -2.10 5.03 4.56
C ALA A 187 -3.03 4.79 3.39
N THR A 188 -2.45 4.32 2.28
CA THR A 188 -3.23 3.62 1.24
C THR A 188 -3.34 2.14 1.57
N ASP A 189 -4.34 1.46 1.02
CA ASP A 189 -4.52 0.02 1.22
C ASP A 189 -3.23 -0.75 0.93
N VAL A 190 -2.66 -0.53 -0.26
CA VAL A 190 -1.43 -1.21 -0.72
C VAL A 190 -0.25 -0.98 0.23
N ALA A 191 -0.07 0.25 0.70
CA ALA A 191 1.08 0.59 1.52
C ALA A 191 0.99 0.07 2.96
N SER A 192 -0.24 -0.18 3.44
CA SER A 192 -0.49 -0.80 4.74
C SER A 192 -0.31 -2.32 4.76
N ARG A 193 -0.21 -2.98 3.58
CA ARG A 193 -0.05 -4.44 3.48
C ARG A 193 1.39 -4.86 3.77
N GLY A 194 1.54 -6.03 4.41
CA GLY A 194 2.84 -6.63 4.70
C GLY A 194 3.73 -5.85 5.66
N LEU A 195 3.21 -4.77 6.27
CA LEU A 195 3.86 -4.07 7.36
C LEU A 195 3.17 -4.45 8.67
N ASP A 196 3.97 -4.81 9.65
CA ASP A 196 3.52 -4.98 11.03
C ASP A 196 3.19 -3.60 11.61
N ILE A 197 1.97 -3.14 11.38
CA ILE A 197 1.44 -1.88 11.94
C ILE A 197 0.87 -2.21 13.31
N PRO A 198 1.29 -1.48 14.37
CA PRO A 198 0.77 -1.73 15.70
C PRO A 198 -0.74 -1.50 15.74
N HIS A 199 -1.36 -2.12 16.74
CA HIS A 199 -2.76 -1.91 17.01
C HIS A 199 -3.08 -0.41 17.22
N VAL A 200 -4.19 0.05 16.66
CA VAL A 200 -4.68 1.43 16.80
C VAL A 200 -6.04 1.47 17.48
N ASP A 201 -6.32 2.56 18.17
CA ASP A 201 -7.57 2.74 18.91
C ASP A 201 -8.73 3.10 17.97
N VAL A 202 -8.43 3.91 16.94
CA VAL A 202 -9.42 4.40 15.97
C VAL A 202 -8.95 4.17 14.54
N VAL A 203 -9.82 3.59 13.72
CA VAL A 203 -9.66 3.52 12.27
C VAL A 203 -10.62 4.50 11.61
N VAL A 204 -10.11 5.34 10.71
CA VAL A 204 -10.94 6.25 9.89
C VAL A 204 -10.79 5.85 8.43
N ASN A 205 -11.89 5.41 7.81
CA ASN A 205 -11.95 5.30 6.36
C ASN A 205 -12.27 6.68 5.80
N PHE A 206 -11.22 7.48 5.57
CA PHE A 206 -11.39 8.80 4.98
C PHE A 206 -11.97 8.69 3.57
N ASP A 207 -11.43 7.77 2.76
CA ASP A 207 -12.04 7.38 1.49
C ASP A 207 -12.62 5.96 1.62
N ILE A 208 -13.83 5.74 1.13
CA ILE A 208 -14.48 4.42 1.19
C ILE A 208 -13.67 3.39 0.37
N PRO A 209 -13.51 2.14 0.84
CA PRO A 209 -12.85 1.11 0.03
C PRO A 209 -13.72 0.77 -1.19
N THR A 210 -13.06 0.59 -2.35
CA THR A 210 -13.74 0.20 -3.61
C THR A 210 -14.30 -1.21 -3.55
N HIS A 211 -13.67 -2.10 -2.79
CA HIS A 211 -14.13 -3.45 -2.56
C HIS A 211 -14.60 -3.62 -1.11
N SER A 212 -15.79 -4.15 -0.91
CA SER A 212 -16.39 -4.32 0.42
C SER A 212 -15.54 -5.20 1.35
N LYS A 213 -14.73 -6.13 0.81
CA LYS A 213 -13.81 -6.96 1.62
C LYS A 213 -12.66 -6.17 2.22
N ASP A 214 -12.20 -5.13 1.53
CA ASP A 214 -11.15 -4.25 2.05
C ASP A 214 -11.63 -3.48 3.28
N TYR A 215 -12.94 -3.26 3.44
CA TYR A 215 -13.49 -2.67 4.67
C TYR A 215 -13.12 -3.48 5.91
N ILE A 216 -13.39 -4.79 5.91
CA ILE A 216 -13.14 -5.69 7.06
C ILE A 216 -11.65 -5.68 7.43
N HIS A 217 -10.81 -5.63 6.41
CA HIS A 217 -9.37 -5.57 6.52
C HIS A 217 -8.84 -4.26 7.13
N ARG A 218 -9.45 -3.12 6.76
CA ARG A 218 -9.12 -1.81 7.30
C ARG A 218 -9.57 -1.70 8.75
N VAL A 219 -10.84 -1.99 9.03
CA VAL A 219 -11.39 -1.87 10.40
C VAL A 219 -10.81 -2.92 11.34
N GLY A 220 -10.38 -4.06 10.81
CA GLY A 220 -9.64 -5.08 11.56
C GLY A 220 -8.22 -4.64 11.98
N ARG A 221 -7.80 -3.39 11.77
CA ARG A 221 -6.58 -2.81 12.37
C ARG A 221 -6.80 -2.34 13.81
N THR A 222 -8.06 -2.17 14.21
CA THR A 222 -8.48 -1.92 15.59
C THR A 222 -9.27 -3.12 16.16
N ALA A 223 -9.80 -3.00 17.38
CA ALA A 223 -10.43 -4.05 18.19
C ALA A 223 -9.76 -5.46 18.13
N ARG A 224 -8.43 -5.56 18.36
CA ARG A 224 -7.68 -6.84 18.34
C ARG A 224 -7.39 -7.34 19.75
N ALA A 225 -7.25 -8.66 19.90
CA ALA A 225 -6.86 -9.31 21.15
C ALA A 225 -7.73 -8.91 22.36
N GLY A 226 -9.06 -8.89 22.17
CA GLY A 226 -10.01 -8.61 23.25
C GLY A 226 -10.21 -7.13 23.61
N ARG A 227 -9.48 -6.20 22.99
CA ARG A 227 -9.67 -4.75 23.14
C ARG A 227 -10.87 -4.25 22.34
N SER A 228 -11.51 -3.19 22.81
CA SER A 228 -12.47 -2.40 22.04
C SER A 228 -11.76 -1.49 21.05
N GLY A 229 -12.48 -1.04 20.03
CA GLY A 229 -11.96 -0.12 19.02
C GLY A 229 -13.09 0.59 18.31
N LYS A 230 -12.78 1.73 17.68
CA LYS A 230 -13.75 2.49 16.88
C LYS A 230 -13.34 2.50 15.41
N ALA A 231 -14.31 2.33 14.52
CA ALA A 231 -14.14 2.50 13.08
C ALA A 231 -15.17 3.51 12.57
N ILE A 232 -14.71 4.60 11.96
CA ILE A 232 -15.56 5.66 11.41
C ILE A 232 -15.35 5.70 9.89
N THR A 233 -16.43 5.63 9.12
CA THR A 233 -16.35 5.63 7.64
C THR A 233 -17.04 6.84 7.06
N PHE A 234 -16.30 7.65 6.32
CA PHE A 234 -16.86 8.79 5.62
C PHE A 234 -17.55 8.31 4.35
N VAL A 235 -18.79 8.76 4.18
CA VAL A 235 -19.63 8.46 3.03
C VAL A 235 -20.04 9.79 2.43
N THR A 236 -19.69 10.02 1.17
CA THR A 236 -20.13 11.21 0.44
C THR A 236 -21.32 10.89 -0.47
N GLN A 237 -21.85 11.91 -1.13
CA GLN A 237 -22.89 11.76 -2.15
C GLN A 237 -22.50 10.79 -3.28
N TYR A 238 -21.20 10.52 -3.48
CA TYR A 238 -20.69 9.60 -4.51
C TYR A 238 -20.46 8.18 -4.01
N ASP A 239 -20.51 7.95 -2.70
CA ASP A 239 -20.07 6.70 -2.06
C ASP A 239 -21.23 5.78 -1.65
N VAL A 240 -22.48 6.21 -1.85
CA VAL A 240 -23.68 5.56 -1.30
C VAL A 240 -23.77 4.09 -1.72
N GLU A 241 -23.57 3.77 -3.00
CA GLU A 241 -23.61 2.38 -3.47
C GLU A 241 -22.49 1.52 -2.87
N LEU A 242 -21.27 2.07 -2.78
CA LEU A 242 -20.13 1.37 -2.20
C LEU A 242 -20.38 1.08 -0.72
N PHE A 243 -20.98 2.03 0.00
CA PHE A 243 -21.36 1.89 1.38
C PHE A 243 -22.44 0.83 1.59
N GLN A 244 -23.49 0.82 0.77
CA GLN A 244 -24.53 -0.19 0.82
C GLN A 244 -23.98 -1.61 0.58
N ARG A 245 -23.02 -1.76 -0.34
CA ARG A 245 -22.32 -3.05 -0.56
C ARG A 245 -21.52 -3.50 0.67
N ILE A 246 -20.95 -2.56 1.43
CA ILE A 246 -20.28 -2.86 2.70
C ILE A 246 -21.30 -3.34 3.73
N GLU A 247 -22.38 -2.61 3.96
CA GLU A 247 -23.45 -2.97 4.90
C GLU A 247 -24.05 -4.35 4.57
N HIS A 248 -24.28 -4.61 3.28
CA HIS A 248 -24.76 -5.90 2.80
C HIS A 248 -23.76 -7.03 3.10
N LEU A 249 -22.45 -6.80 2.89
CA LEU A 249 -21.42 -7.79 3.17
C LEU A 249 -21.34 -8.13 4.68
N ILE A 250 -21.41 -7.11 5.55
CA ILE A 250 -21.30 -7.30 7.00
C ILE A 250 -22.64 -7.72 7.64
N GLY A 251 -23.74 -7.67 6.87
CA GLY A 251 -25.07 -8.09 7.31
C GLY A 251 -25.69 -7.19 8.38
N LYS A 252 -25.28 -5.93 8.50
CA LYS A 252 -25.83 -4.96 9.45
C LYS A 252 -25.76 -3.53 8.93
N LYS A 253 -26.70 -2.70 9.37
CA LYS A 253 -26.66 -1.25 9.18
C LYS A 253 -25.72 -0.61 10.18
N LEU A 254 -24.88 0.32 9.73
CA LEU A 254 -24.01 1.05 10.64
C LEU A 254 -24.75 2.25 11.22
N PRO A 255 -24.64 2.53 12.52
CA PRO A 255 -25.17 3.77 13.10
C PRO A 255 -24.37 5.00 12.61
N VAL A 256 -25.05 6.15 12.57
CA VAL A 256 -24.41 7.44 12.31
C VAL A 256 -23.46 7.77 13.46
N PHE A 257 -22.27 8.28 13.15
CA PHE A 257 -21.36 8.83 14.16
C PHE A 257 -21.93 10.17 14.66
N PRO A 258 -22.13 10.36 15.97
CA PRO A 258 -22.69 11.61 16.49
C PRO A 258 -21.69 12.75 16.28
N THR A 259 -22.14 13.83 15.65
CA THR A 259 -21.39 15.09 15.47
C THR A 259 -22.29 16.29 15.74
N GLN A 260 -21.68 17.38 16.19
CA GLN A 260 -22.35 18.67 16.29
C GLN A 260 -21.97 19.53 15.08
N ASP A 261 -22.89 19.67 14.13
CA ASP A 261 -22.59 20.33 12.84
C ASP A 261 -22.09 21.77 13.01
N GLU A 262 -22.65 22.52 13.97
CA GLU A 262 -22.21 23.89 14.27
C GLU A 262 -20.74 23.93 14.70
N GLU A 263 -20.32 23.02 15.59
CA GLU A 263 -18.93 22.92 16.04
C GLU A 263 -17.98 22.51 14.92
N VAL A 264 -18.42 21.59 14.05
CA VAL A 264 -17.66 21.21 12.87
C VAL A 264 -17.47 22.42 11.95
N MET A 265 -18.53 23.19 11.72
CA MET A 265 -18.48 24.32 10.79
C MET A 265 -17.57 25.45 11.28
N MET A 266 -17.41 25.65 12.59
CA MET A 266 -16.45 26.61 13.15
C MET A 266 -14.99 26.33 12.73
N LEU A 267 -14.65 25.09 12.40
CA LEU A 267 -13.30 24.71 11.97
C LEU A 267 -13.05 25.00 10.48
N THR A 268 -14.10 25.33 9.70
CA THR A 268 -14.05 25.36 8.23
C THR A 268 -13.03 26.35 7.69
N GLU A 269 -12.98 27.57 8.22
CA GLU A 269 -12.05 28.60 7.72
C GLU A 269 -10.60 28.18 7.90
N ARG A 270 -10.23 27.80 9.13
CA ARG A 270 -8.89 27.32 9.47
C ARG A 270 -8.49 26.09 8.65
N VAL A 271 -9.43 25.16 8.43
CA VAL A 271 -9.18 23.97 7.60
C VAL A 271 -8.99 24.35 6.13
N ASN A 272 -9.78 25.28 5.59
CA ASN A 272 -9.64 25.75 4.21
C ASN A 272 -8.28 26.43 3.97
N GLU A 273 -7.78 27.22 4.92
CA GLU A 273 -6.44 27.78 4.86
C GLU A 273 -5.37 26.69 4.83
N ALA A 274 -5.47 25.69 5.71
CA ALA A 274 -4.56 24.55 5.72
C ALA A 274 -4.65 23.69 4.45
N GLN A 275 -5.84 23.58 3.83
CA GLN A 275 -6.00 22.94 2.53
C GLN A 275 -5.23 23.68 1.44
N ARG A 276 -5.33 25.03 1.40
CA ARG A 276 -4.60 25.85 0.42
C ARG A 276 -3.10 25.68 0.59
N PHE A 277 -2.61 25.79 1.83
CA PHE A 277 -1.20 25.56 2.16
C PHE A 277 -0.72 24.18 1.68
N ALA A 278 -1.43 23.11 2.04
CA ALA A 278 -1.05 21.74 1.65
C ALA A 278 -1.02 21.53 0.12
N ARG A 279 -1.91 22.19 -0.64
CA ARG A 279 -1.91 22.14 -2.11
C ARG A 279 -0.71 22.87 -2.71
N MET A 280 -0.36 24.05 -2.19
CA MET A 280 0.80 24.81 -2.66
C MET A 280 2.10 24.03 -2.41
N GLU A 281 2.29 23.53 -1.18
CA GLU A 281 3.43 22.71 -0.80
C GLU A 281 3.62 21.48 -1.69
N LEU A 282 2.53 20.77 -2.01
CA LEU A 282 2.58 19.61 -2.91
C LEU A 282 3.01 19.98 -4.32
N ARG A 283 2.52 21.12 -4.84
CA ARG A 283 2.87 21.60 -6.18
C ARG A 283 4.35 21.97 -6.25
N GLU A 284 4.85 22.74 -5.28
CA GLU A 284 6.27 23.10 -5.22
C GLU A 284 7.19 21.89 -5.12
N HIS A 285 6.83 20.90 -4.29
CA HIS A 285 7.59 19.65 -4.17
C HIS A 285 7.58 18.86 -5.49
N GLY A 286 6.46 18.87 -6.22
CA GLY A 286 6.34 18.28 -7.54
C GLY A 286 7.24 18.96 -8.58
N GLU A 287 7.21 20.30 -8.63
CA GLU A 287 8.02 21.10 -9.55
C GLU A 287 9.53 20.97 -9.26
N LYS A 288 9.95 21.01 -7.99
CA LYS A 288 11.36 20.75 -7.60
C LYS A 288 11.84 19.36 -8.02
N LYS A 289 10.97 18.35 -7.93
CA LYS A 289 11.31 16.97 -8.36
C LYS A 289 11.39 16.85 -9.89
N LYS A 290 10.60 17.64 -10.62
CA LYS A 290 10.66 17.71 -12.09
C LYS A 290 11.95 18.39 -12.55
N ARG A 291 12.28 19.55 -11.99
CA ARG A 291 13.54 20.26 -12.27
C ARG A 291 14.78 19.40 -11.99
N LYS A 292 14.82 18.69 -10.85
CA LYS A 292 15.91 17.75 -10.55
C LYS A 292 16.04 16.57 -11.52
N ARG A 293 14.97 16.20 -12.24
CA ARG A 293 15.01 15.17 -13.28
C ARG A 293 15.46 15.74 -14.62
N GLU A 294 15.13 17.00 -14.90
CA GLU A 294 15.58 17.73 -16.08
C GLU A 294 17.08 18.04 -15.96
N ASP A 295 17.56 18.54 -14.82
CA ASP A 295 18.99 18.79 -14.55
C ASP A 295 19.84 17.50 -14.54
N ALA A 296 19.27 16.37 -14.12
CA ALA A 296 19.96 15.08 -14.10
C ALA A 296 19.93 14.36 -15.47
N GLY A 297 19.24 14.91 -16.46
CA GLY A 297 19.13 14.36 -17.81
C GLY A 297 20.01 15.04 -18.85
N ASP A 298 20.80 16.07 -18.47
CA ASP A 298 21.60 16.88 -19.41
C ASP A 298 23.12 16.64 -19.31
N ASP A 299 23.56 15.67 -18.49
CA ASP A 299 24.99 15.37 -18.24
C ASP A 299 25.50 14.09 -18.95
N ASP A 300 24.66 13.34 -19.67
CA ASP A 300 25.07 12.11 -20.39
C ASP A 300 25.14 12.26 -21.93
N ASP A 301 24.84 13.44 -22.51
CA ASP A 301 24.76 13.65 -23.97
C ASP A 301 25.66 14.80 -24.50
N LYS A 302 26.81 15.07 -23.86
CA LYS A 302 27.84 16.00 -24.40
C LYS A 302 29.27 15.50 -24.26
N GLU A 303 29.54 14.24 -24.59
CA GLU A 303 30.86 13.82 -25.07
C GLU A 303 30.73 13.12 -26.44
N GLY A 304 30.75 13.91 -27.51
CA GLY A 304 30.65 13.36 -28.86
C GLY A 304 30.87 14.33 -30.00
N ALA A 305 31.48 15.50 -29.76
CA ALA A 305 31.93 16.37 -30.84
C ALA A 305 33.07 17.26 -30.33
N ILE A 306 34.32 16.85 -30.57
CA ILE A 306 35.46 17.68 -31.01
C ILE A 306 36.69 16.76 -31.13
N GLY A 307 37.05 16.46 -32.38
CA GLY A 307 38.40 16.32 -32.92
C GLY A 307 39.39 15.29 -32.36
N VAL A 308 39.84 14.36 -33.21
CA VAL A 308 41.28 14.21 -33.56
C VAL A 308 41.40 13.60 -34.97
N ARG A 309 41.90 14.40 -35.91
CA ARG A 309 42.63 13.92 -37.10
C ARG A 309 43.96 13.33 -36.61
N ASN A 310 44.26 12.07 -36.90
CA ASN A 310 45.61 11.65 -37.29
C ASN A 310 45.70 10.22 -37.86
N LYS A 311 46.16 10.17 -39.11
CA LYS A 311 47.07 9.22 -39.76
C LYS A 311 47.10 7.76 -39.26
N VAL A 312 46.67 6.85 -40.13
CA VAL A 312 47.40 5.59 -40.37
C VAL A 312 47.66 5.46 -41.87
N ALA A 313 48.93 5.53 -42.23
CA ALA A 313 49.44 5.12 -43.53
C ALA A 313 49.61 3.59 -43.52
N GLY A 314 49.21 2.92 -44.60
CA GLY A 314 49.44 1.49 -44.76
C GLY A 314 48.91 0.91 -46.06
N GLY A 315 49.78 0.84 -47.08
CA GLY A 315 49.82 -0.29 -48.02
C GLY A 315 48.87 -0.29 -49.23
N LYS A 316 49.38 0.19 -50.37
CA LYS A 316 48.84 -0.03 -51.73
C LYS A 316 48.92 -1.52 -52.13
N MET A 317 47.93 -2.02 -52.89
CA MET A 317 48.21 -2.70 -54.17
C MET A 317 46.95 -2.79 -55.06
N LYS A 318 46.93 -2.02 -56.15
CA LYS A 318 45.96 -2.14 -57.26
C LYS A 318 46.74 -2.67 -58.47
N LYS A 319 46.37 -3.86 -58.96
CA LYS A 319 46.87 -4.48 -60.20
C LYS A 319 46.60 -3.58 -61.41
N ARG A 320 47.63 -3.33 -62.23
CA ARG A 320 47.52 -2.82 -63.61
C ARG A 320 47.39 -4.00 -64.57
N LYS A 321 46.48 -3.89 -65.54
CA LYS A 321 46.54 -4.53 -66.87
C LYS A 321 47.90 -4.12 -67.51
N GLY A 322 48.71 -4.94 -68.17
CA GLY A 322 48.44 -6.06 -69.06
C GLY A 322 49.08 -5.74 -70.41
N ARG A 323 50.33 -6.17 -70.60
CA ARG A 323 51.03 -6.51 -71.86
C ARG A 323 52.50 -6.76 -71.54
#